data_AF-A0A960P8N4-F1
#
_entry.id   AF-A0A960P8N4-F1
#
_cell.length_a   1.000
_cell.length_b   1.000
_cell.length_c   1.000
_cell.angle_alpha   90.00
_cell.angle_beta   90.00
_cell.angle_gamma   90.00
#
_symmetry.space_group_name_H-M   'P 1'
#
loop_
_entity.id
_entity.type
_entity.pdbx_description
1 polymer ?
#
loop_
_entity_poly.entity_id
_entity_poly.type
_entity_poly.pdbx_seq_one_letter_code
_entity_poly.pdbx_strand_id
1 'polypeptide(L)' 'MKDPRDIILEPVVSEKSYGLLEDNVYTFKVDTGASKPEIRDAV' A
#
# COMPACT_ATOMS: atom_id res chain seq x y z
N MET A 1 -11.67 6.11 13.41
CA MET A 1 -10.45 5.80 12.64
C MET A 1 -10.51 4.30 12.36
N LYS A 2 -10.46 3.86 11.09
CA LYS A 2 -10.33 2.44 10.76
C LYS A 2 -8.93 1.97 11.16
N ASP A 3 -8.76 0.70 11.50
CA ASP A 3 -7.42 0.17 11.77
C ASP A 3 -6.60 0.21 10.46
N PRO A 4 -5.36 0.73 10.45
CA PRO A 4 -4.51 0.69 9.27
C PRO A 4 -4.32 -0.71 8.68
N ARG A 5 -4.39 -1.76 9.51
CA ARG A 5 -4.30 -3.17 9.09
C ARG A 5 -5.54 -3.66 8.34
N ASP A 6 -6.66 -2.96 8.47
CA ASP A 6 -7.85 -3.21 7.65
C ASP A 6 -7.70 -2.57 6.24
N ILE A 7 -6.79 -1.61 6.08
CA ILE A 7 -6.57 -0.86 4.82
C ILE A 7 -5.41 -1.46 4.03
N ILE A 8 -4.26 -1.73 4.67
CA ILE A 8 -3.07 -2.30 4.03
C ILE A 8 -3.05 -3.82 4.27
N LEU A 9 -3.30 -4.61 3.22
CA LEU A 9 -3.50 -6.05 3.34
C LEU A 9 -2.18 -6.83 3.25
N GLU A 10 -1.39 -6.58 2.20
CA GLU A 10 -0.12 -7.27 1.97
C GLU A 10 0.79 -6.44 1.04
N PRO A 11 2.13 -6.54 1.20
CA PRO A 11 3.06 -5.95 0.25
C PRO A 11 3.04 -6.72 -1.07
N VAL A 12 3.19 -6.01 -2.19
CA VAL A 12 3.35 -6.66 -3.49
C VAL A 12 4.83 -6.93 -3.74
N VAL A 13 5.17 -8.21 -3.87
CA VAL A 13 6.54 -8.67 -4.14
C VAL A 13 6.65 -9.19 -5.57
N SER A 14 7.39 -8.47 -6.41
CA SER A 14 7.59 -8.76 -7.83
C SER A 14 8.84 -8.04 -8.34
N GLU A 15 9.42 -8.49 -9.45
CA GLU A 15 10.54 -7.80 -10.09
C GLU A 15 10.23 -6.30 -10.32
N LYS A 16 9.00 -6.00 -10.74
CA LYS A 16 8.54 -4.63 -10.95
C LYS A 16 8.51 -3.81 -9.65
N SER A 17 7.97 -4.37 -8.56
CA SER A 17 7.87 -3.65 -7.29
C SER A 17 9.24 -3.45 -6.64
N TYR A 18 10.18 -4.37 -6.84
CA TYR A 18 11.58 -4.14 -6.45
C TYR A 18 12.24 -3.03 -7.26
N GLY A 19 12.02 -2.97 -8.57
CA GLY A 19 12.58 -1.91 -9.42
C GLY A 19 12.11 -0.50 -9.04
N LEU A 20 10.91 -0.38 -8.47
CA LEU A 20 10.33 0.89 -8.00
C LEU A 20 10.88 1.37 -6.65
N LEU A 21 11.61 0.54 -5.91
CA LEU A 21 12.18 0.92 -4.61
C LEU A 21 13.27 1.98 -4.75
N GLU A 22 14.04 1.98 -5.85
CA GLU A 22 15.05 3.01 -6.13
C GLU A 22 14.43 4.41 -6.24
N ASP A 23 13.17 4.48 -6.69
CA ASP A 23 12.37 5.70 -6.81
C ASP A 23 11.58 6.02 -5.53
N ASN A 24 11.81 5.31 -4.41
CA ASN A 24 11.02 5.38 -3.18
C ASN A 24 9.52 5.08 -3.37
N VAL A 25 9.19 4.23 -4.34
CA VAL A 25 7.81 3.83 -4.61
C VAL A 25 7.56 2.42 -4.06
N TYR A 26 6.65 2.33 -3.09
CA TYR A 26 6.26 1.09 -2.43
C TYR A 26 4.87 0.64 -2.88
N THR A 27 4.67 -0.66 -3.10
CA THR A 27 3.42 -1.21 -3.64
C THR A 27 2.76 -2.17 -2.65
N PHE A 28 1.48 -1.94 -2.37
CA PHE A 28 0.68 -2.77 -1.48
C PHE A 28 -0.64 -3.13 -2.15
N LYS A 29 -1.18 -4.29 -1.78
CA LYS A 29 -2.59 -4.61 -1.98
C LYS A 29 -3.38 -3.99 -0.84
N VAL A 30 -4.45 -3.29 -1.18
CA VAL A 30 -5.28 -2.55 -0.23
C VAL A 30 -6.73 -2.99 -0.34
N ASP A 31 -7.53 -2.68 0.67
CA ASP A 31 -8.98 -2.85 0.61
C ASP A 31 -9.57 -2.07 -0.57
N THR A 32 -10.45 -2.70 -1.35
CA THR A 32 -11.00 -2.10 -2.58
C THR A 32 -11.94 -0.92 -2.32
N GLY A 33 -12.44 -0.79 -1.08
CA GLY A 33 -13.25 0.35 -0.63
C GLY A 33 -12.42 1.49 -0.02
N ALA A 34 -11.11 1.34 0.15
CA ALA A 34 -10.25 2.37 0.72
C ALA A 34 -10.00 3.52 -0.25
N SER A 35 -10.22 4.75 0.23
CA SER A 35 -9.91 5.97 -0.50
C SER A 35 -8.42 6.32 -0.41
N LYS A 36 -7.91 7.13 -1.36
CA LYS A 36 -6.50 7.57 -1.34
C LYS A 36 -6.08 8.29 -0.05
N PRO A 37 -6.91 9.18 0.56
CA PRO A 37 -6.60 9.75 1.86
C PRO A 37 -6.47 8.71 2.97
N GLU A 38 -7.39 7.73 3.04
CA GLU A 38 -7.32 6.63 4.03
C GLU A 38 -6.05 5.79 3.85
N ILE A 39 -5.66 5.48 2.62
CA ILE A 39 -4.43 4.74 2.32
C ILE A 39 -3.20 5.52 2.78
N ARG A 40 -3.15 6.84 2.54
CA ARG A 40 -2.04 7.69 2.99
C ARG A 40 -1.94 7.74 4.51
N ASP A 41 -3.07 7.83 5.21
CA ASP A 41 -3.09 7.92 6.67
C ASP A 41 -2.78 6.56 7.34
N ALA A 42 -2.83 5.45 6.59
CA ALA A 42 -2.55 4.09 7.07
C ALA A 42 -1.09 3.63 6.90
N VAL A 43 -0.24 4.44 6.25
CA VAL A 43 1.18 4.12 5.95
C VAL A 43 2.12 4.84 6.92
#